data_AF-A0A4Q4KL61-F1
#
_entry.id   AF-A0A4Q4KL61-F1
#
_cell.length_a   1.000
_cell.length_b   1.000
_cell.length_c   1.000
_cell.angle_alpha   90.00
_cell.angle_beta   90.00
_cell.angle_gamma   90.00
#
_symmetry.space_group_name_H-M   'P 1'
#
loop_
_entity.id
_entity.type
_entity.pdbx_description
1 polymer ?
#
loop_
_entity_poly.entity_id
_entity_poly.type
_entity_poly.pdbx_seq_one_letter_code
_entity_poly.pdbx_strand_id
1 'polypeptide(L)'
;MKTLAITVIIILCSFSSKAQEAKIIGSWLVTKVETADETQNPFVIKEYNKDGKMLMMGMEIGTWNYNKKSNEIEMKSDIDKDFNGNDKILILTDKELIVEKEGVKVTYLKLDFKKIVEQNKVSKLAGSWKLENEFDETQLLKIELPDVFTLTEVSPISDALTTTKGTWVYNSEEKSVLFIGKSRLLKGKSTIKELSENGFILVKNGEEIIGQKETSTMDIEKLSFSFEDFTEESNENSPWTNLDALLNELENTTYLKYKQSELIPNTSSFRYTTLLSKIDINLEERSISLVNLSISQNDTVQFSESYKDEMYNMYNDFFPQEEPDPYRMATTESITVPAGEFNCKVFEGFDGEAKVKYWMILDKPGIYAKIIREEIGHFDELEYSIIELVEIK
;
A
#
# COMPACT_ATOMS: atom_id res chain seq x y z
N MET A 1 39.60 -52.10 30.77
CA MET A 1 39.44 -51.73 29.34
C MET A 1 38.00 -51.80 28.84
N LYS A 2 37.20 -52.84 29.16
CA LYS A 2 35.79 -52.92 28.71
C LYS A 2 34.88 -51.78 29.21
N THR A 3 35.09 -51.29 30.43
CA THR A 3 34.31 -50.18 31.01
C THR A 3 34.64 -48.81 30.39
N LEU A 4 35.88 -48.58 29.95
CA LEU A 4 36.29 -47.31 29.33
C LEU A 4 35.69 -47.16 27.91
N ALA A 5 35.58 -48.26 27.17
CA ALA A 5 34.98 -48.28 25.83
C ALA A 5 33.48 -47.97 25.86
N ILE A 6 32.75 -48.43 26.89
CA ILE A 6 31.31 -48.20 27.04
C ILE A 6 31.02 -46.73 27.33
N THR A 7 31.82 -46.07 28.18
CA THR A 7 31.64 -44.64 28.49
C THR A 7 31.90 -43.74 27.27
N VAL A 8 32.91 -44.06 26.46
CA VAL A 8 33.22 -43.31 25.22
C VAL A 8 32.10 -43.44 24.18
N ILE A 9 31.50 -44.63 24.05
CA ILE A 9 30.36 -44.86 23.13
C ILE A 9 29.12 -44.08 23.57
N ILE A 10 28.82 -44.01 24.87
CA ILE A 10 27.66 -43.27 25.39
C ILE A 10 27.82 -41.75 25.18
N ILE A 11 29.03 -41.23 25.35
CA ILE A 11 29.36 -39.82 25.10
C ILE A 11 29.22 -39.49 23.60
N LEU A 12 29.74 -40.34 22.70
CA LEU A 12 29.58 -40.18 21.24
C LEU A 12 28.11 -40.26 20.78
N CYS A 13 27.31 -41.14 21.37
CA CYS A 13 25.87 -41.22 21.10
C CYS A 13 25.10 -39.97 21.56
N SER A 14 25.56 -39.29 22.61
CA SER A 14 24.92 -38.07 23.12
C SER A 14 25.17 -36.86 22.22
N PHE A 15 26.34 -36.76 21.57
CA PHE A 15 26.63 -35.70 20.61
C PHE A 15 25.80 -35.81 19.32
N SER A 16 25.48 -37.04 18.88
CA SER A 16 24.64 -37.25 17.70
C SER A 16 23.19 -36.76 17.87
N SER A 17 22.65 -36.75 19.10
CA SER A 17 21.27 -36.32 19.37
C SER A 17 21.09 -34.82 19.17
N LYS A 18 22.02 -34.01 19.66
CA LYS A 18 22.01 -32.55 19.48
C LYS A 18 22.18 -32.15 18.00
N ALA A 19 22.86 -32.97 17.21
CA ALA A 19 23.12 -32.70 15.80
C ALA A 19 21.87 -32.84 14.92
N GLN A 20 20.93 -33.74 15.24
CA GLN A 20 19.69 -33.92 14.47
C GLN A 20 18.63 -32.87 14.83
N GLU A 21 18.49 -32.57 16.11
CA GLU A 21 17.62 -31.48 16.59
C GLU A 21 18.06 -30.13 16.01
N ALA A 22 19.37 -29.87 15.96
CA ALA A 22 19.94 -28.69 15.30
C ALA A 22 19.61 -28.58 13.81
N LYS A 23 19.31 -29.70 13.12
CA LYS A 23 18.90 -29.67 11.71
C LYS A 23 17.45 -29.26 11.54
N ILE A 24 16.56 -29.64 12.46
CA ILE A 24 15.15 -29.26 12.46
C ILE A 24 14.99 -27.76 12.79
N ILE A 25 15.83 -27.24 13.69
CA ILE A 25 15.79 -25.81 14.05
C ILE A 25 16.00 -24.92 12.81
N GLY A 26 15.12 -23.92 12.66
CA GLY A 26 15.15 -22.92 11.60
C GLY A 26 13.79 -22.64 10.97
N SER A 27 13.79 -21.82 9.92
CA SER A 27 12.60 -21.44 9.16
C SER A 27 12.44 -22.33 7.92
N TRP A 28 11.25 -22.87 7.76
CA TRP A 28 10.90 -23.88 6.77
C TRP A 28 9.68 -23.44 5.99
N LEU A 29 9.80 -23.44 4.67
CA LEU A 29 8.70 -23.18 3.76
C LEU A 29 7.99 -24.50 3.45
N VAL A 30 6.70 -24.58 3.76
CA VAL A 30 5.83 -25.66 3.29
C VAL A 30 5.63 -25.50 1.79
N THR A 31 6.24 -26.38 1.00
CA THR A 31 6.17 -26.32 -0.47
C THR A 31 5.10 -27.24 -1.04
N LYS A 32 4.82 -28.36 -0.36
CA LYS A 32 3.89 -29.39 -0.83
C LYS A 32 3.20 -30.09 0.35
N VAL A 33 1.90 -30.32 0.23
CA VAL A 33 1.09 -31.16 1.12
C VAL A 33 0.38 -32.18 0.24
N GLU A 34 0.54 -33.47 0.55
CA GLU A 34 -0.02 -34.58 -0.21
C GLU A 34 -0.96 -35.38 0.69
N THR A 35 -2.20 -35.56 0.24
CA THR A 35 -3.18 -36.47 0.84
C THR A 35 -3.47 -37.60 -0.15
N ALA A 36 -4.39 -38.52 0.21
CA ALA A 36 -4.84 -39.55 -0.71
C ALA A 36 -5.55 -38.97 -1.94
N ASP A 37 -6.22 -37.82 -1.79
CA ASP A 37 -7.13 -37.26 -2.79
C ASP A 37 -6.50 -36.11 -3.57
N GLU A 38 -5.56 -35.37 -2.97
CA GLU A 38 -5.04 -34.14 -3.57
C GLU A 38 -3.60 -33.79 -3.18
N THR A 39 -3.02 -32.88 -3.95
CA THR A 39 -1.73 -32.24 -3.66
C THR A 39 -1.91 -30.73 -3.67
N GLN A 40 -1.50 -30.07 -2.59
CA GLN A 40 -1.58 -28.62 -2.43
C GLN A 40 -0.18 -28.01 -2.27
N ASN A 41 -0.01 -26.76 -2.72
CA ASN A 41 1.23 -25.99 -2.58
C ASN A 41 0.98 -24.72 -1.74
N PRO A 42 1.00 -24.80 -0.40
CA PRO A 42 0.48 -23.74 0.45
C PRO A 42 1.44 -22.56 0.62
N PHE A 43 2.75 -22.73 0.43
CA PHE A 43 3.78 -21.69 0.57
C PHE A 43 3.68 -20.87 1.86
N VAL A 44 3.69 -21.56 3.00
CA VAL A 44 3.63 -20.97 4.35
C VAL A 44 4.94 -21.23 5.08
N ILE A 45 5.43 -20.23 5.82
CA ILE A 45 6.64 -20.37 6.64
C ILE A 45 6.26 -20.87 8.03
N LYS A 46 6.88 -21.98 8.44
CA LYS A 46 6.92 -22.47 9.82
C LYS A 46 8.32 -22.32 10.37
N GLU A 47 8.45 -21.92 11.63
CA GLU A 47 9.73 -21.83 12.32
C GLU A 47 9.75 -22.77 13.52
N TYR A 48 10.78 -23.61 13.57
CA TYR A 48 11.08 -24.45 14.73
C TYR A 48 12.25 -23.79 15.48
N ASN A 49 11.97 -23.18 16.62
CA ASN A 49 13.01 -22.50 17.37
C ASN A 49 13.72 -23.46 18.34
N LYS A 50 14.92 -23.08 18.79
CA LYS A 50 15.75 -23.88 19.72
C LYS A 50 15.13 -24.09 21.11
N ASP A 51 14.16 -23.27 21.48
CA ASP A 51 13.52 -23.29 22.81
C ASP A 51 12.26 -24.18 22.79
N GLY A 52 12.03 -24.92 21.70
CA GLY A 52 10.91 -25.82 21.54
C GLY A 52 9.59 -25.14 21.21
N LYS A 53 9.59 -23.88 20.76
CA LYS A 53 8.40 -23.18 20.26
C LYS A 53 8.34 -23.24 18.74
N MET A 54 7.11 -23.27 18.24
CA MET A 54 6.78 -23.24 16.83
C MET A 54 6.11 -21.92 16.50
N LEU A 55 6.62 -21.23 15.48
CA LEU A 55 5.98 -20.03 14.94
C LEU A 55 5.45 -20.29 13.54
N MET A 56 4.34 -19.64 13.19
CA MET A 56 3.82 -19.59 11.83
C MET A 56 3.49 -18.16 11.50
N MET A 57 4.06 -17.65 10.41
CA MET A 57 3.90 -16.25 9.99
C MET A 57 4.19 -15.24 11.13
N GLY A 58 5.20 -15.52 11.97
CA GLY A 58 5.61 -14.67 13.09
C GLY A 58 4.80 -14.82 14.39
N MET A 59 3.73 -15.62 14.40
CA MET A 59 2.94 -15.89 15.61
C MET A 59 3.35 -17.22 16.24
N GLU A 60 3.52 -17.25 17.56
CA GLU A 60 3.70 -18.49 18.31
C GLU A 60 2.42 -19.31 18.25
N ILE A 61 2.48 -20.45 17.56
CA ILE A 61 1.33 -21.33 17.37
C ILE A 61 1.41 -22.58 18.24
N GLY A 62 2.52 -22.85 18.90
CA GLY A 62 2.64 -24.02 19.76
C GLY A 62 4.07 -24.35 20.17
N THR A 63 4.27 -25.59 20.60
CA THR A 63 5.55 -26.18 20.97
C THR A 63 5.84 -27.41 20.14
N TRP A 64 7.13 -27.74 20.03
CA TRP A 64 7.62 -28.91 19.32
C TRP A 64 8.76 -29.56 20.10
N ASN A 65 8.93 -30.87 19.93
CA ASN A 65 10.03 -31.63 20.49
C ASN A 65 10.44 -32.76 19.54
N TYR A 66 11.74 -33.00 19.38
CA TYR A 66 12.23 -34.09 18.55
C TYR A 66 12.38 -35.39 19.36
N ASN A 67 11.57 -36.40 19.03
CA ASN A 67 11.71 -37.74 19.58
C ASN A 67 12.66 -38.59 18.73
N LYS A 68 13.92 -38.64 19.11
CA LYS A 68 14.95 -39.43 18.41
C LYS A 68 14.65 -40.94 18.33
N LYS A 69 13.97 -41.51 19.33
CA LYS A 69 13.72 -42.96 19.38
C LYS A 69 12.73 -43.40 18.30
N SER A 70 11.68 -42.60 18.10
CA SER A 70 10.68 -42.85 17.06
C SER A 70 10.95 -42.08 15.76
N ASN A 71 11.97 -41.21 15.75
CA ASN A 71 12.28 -40.31 14.65
C ASN A 71 11.08 -39.44 14.23
N GLU A 72 10.47 -38.80 15.23
CA GLU A 72 9.24 -38.02 15.10
C GLU A 72 9.41 -36.61 15.66
N ILE A 73 8.62 -35.67 15.15
CA ILE A 73 8.43 -34.33 15.74
C ILE A 73 7.09 -34.38 16.50
N GLU A 74 7.15 -34.30 17.82
CA GLU A 74 5.96 -34.17 18.66
C GLU A 74 5.57 -32.69 18.69
N MET A 75 4.37 -32.36 18.27
CA MET A 75 3.85 -30.99 18.23
C MET A 75 2.63 -30.84 19.14
N LYS A 76 2.53 -29.68 19.81
CA LYS A 76 1.41 -29.30 20.68
C LYS A 76 1.03 -27.84 20.47
N SER A 77 -0.25 -27.57 20.32
CA SER A 77 -0.87 -26.29 20.06
C SER A 77 -2.25 -26.25 20.70
N ASP A 78 -2.52 -25.17 21.42
CA ASP A 78 -3.86 -24.84 21.91
C ASP A 78 -4.65 -23.98 20.91
N ILE A 79 -3.98 -23.39 19.92
CA ILE A 79 -4.56 -22.50 18.91
C ILE A 79 -5.11 -23.32 17.73
N ASP A 80 -4.31 -24.26 17.23
CA ASP A 80 -4.67 -25.11 16.11
C ASP A 80 -4.37 -26.56 16.46
N LYS A 81 -5.43 -27.27 16.87
CA LYS A 81 -5.35 -28.65 17.34
C LYS A 81 -4.96 -29.62 16.23
N ASP A 82 -5.06 -29.24 14.96
CA ASP A 82 -4.68 -30.10 13.85
C ASP A 82 -3.15 -30.27 13.79
N PHE A 83 -2.38 -29.35 14.40
CA PHE A 83 -0.95 -29.54 14.63
C PHE A 83 -0.62 -30.56 15.72
N ASN A 84 -1.56 -30.94 16.60
CA ASN A 84 -1.24 -31.82 17.73
C ASN A 84 -0.95 -33.25 17.28
N GLY A 85 0.16 -33.82 17.73
CA GLY A 85 0.48 -35.22 17.48
C GLY A 85 1.95 -35.43 17.13
N ASN A 86 2.25 -36.58 16.51
CA ASN A 86 3.59 -36.98 16.15
C ASN A 86 3.72 -37.04 14.62
N ASP A 87 4.60 -36.20 14.09
CA ASP A 87 4.97 -36.17 12.68
C ASP A 87 6.18 -37.07 12.47
N LYS A 88 6.01 -38.19 11.75
CA LYS A 88 7.10 -39.10 11.44
C LYS A 88 8.03 -38.47 10.41
N ILE A 89 9.31 -38.35 10.72
CA ILE A 89 10.30 -37.80 9.79
C ILE A 89 10.66 -38.87 8.76
N LEU A 90 10.37 -38.60 7.50
CA LEU A 90 10.72 -39.43 6.35
C LEU A 90 12.08 -39.02 5.76
N ILE A 91 12.32 -37.72 5.62
CA ILE A 91 13.58 -37.14 5.14
C ILE A 91 13.95 -35.95 6.04
N LEU A 92 15.23 -35.86 6.43
CA LEU A 92 15.78 -34.70 7.12
C LEU A 92 17.20 -34.43 6.63
N THR A 93 17.35 -33.36 5.87
CA THR A 93 18.62 -32.82 5.41
C THR A 93 18.76 -31.36 5.84
N ASP A 94 19.88 -30.72 5.49
CA ASP A 94 20.07 -29.30 5.80
C ASP A 94 19.21 -28.38 4.90
N LYS A 95 18.56 -28.93 3.87
CA LYS A 95 17.73 -28.19 2.91
C LYS A 95 16.27 -28.65 2.87
N GLU A 96 15.99 -29.90 3.20
CA GLU A 96 14.69 -30.52 3.00
C GLU A 96 14.27 -31.31 4.25
N LEU A 97 13.02 -31.16 4.63
CA LEU A 97 12.35 -31.95 5.65
C LEU A 97 11.06 -32.50 5.04
N ILE A 98 10.85 -33.81 5.14
CA ILE A 98 9.59 -34.46 4.75
C ILE A 98 9.07 -35.20 5.98
N VAL A 99 7.84 -34.90 6.35
CA VAL A 99 7.14 -35.57 7.46
C VAL A 99 5.83 -36.19 7.02
N GLU A 100 5.36 -37.16 7.78
CA GLU A 100 4.09 -37.84 7.57
C GLU A 100 3.30 -37.95 8.87
N LYS A 101 2.01 -37.63 8.80
CA LYS A 101 1.05 -37.83 9.89
C LYS A 101 -0.29 -38.29 9.30
N GLU A 102 -0.79 -39.41 9.78
CA GLU A 102 -2.13 -39.93 9.42
C GLU A 102 -2.39 -40.01 7.90
N GLY A 103 -1.35 -40.37 7.12
CA GLY A 103 -1.42 -40.47 5.66
C GLY A 103 -1.27 -39.15 4.91
N VAL A 104 -1.09 -38.03 5.61
CA VAL A 104 -0.74 -36.72 5.04
C VAL A 104 0.77 -36.55 5.05
N LYS A 105 1.36 -36.30 3.88
CA LYS A 105 2.79 -36.02 3.73
C LYS A 105 3.02 -34.54 3.49
N VAL A 106 3.93 -33.94 4.24
CA VAL A 106 4.27 -32.52 4.12
C VAL A 106 5.76 -32.36 3.78
N THR A 107 6.04 -31.61 2.71
CA THR A 107 7.40 -31.31 2.26
C THR A 107 7.76 -29.87 2.56
N TYR A 108 8.92 -29.70 3.19
CA TYR A 108 9.46 -28.43 3.63
C TYR A 108 10.81 -28.15 2.98
N LEU A 109 11.02 -26.90 2.57
CA LEU A 109 12.32 -26.37 2.13
C LEU A 109 12.87 -25.45 3.20
N LYS A 110 14.12 -25.65 3.62
CA LYS A 110 14.78 -24.79 4.61
C LYS A 110 15.13 -23.45 3.97
N LEU A 111 14.73 -22.36 4.62
CA LEU A 111 15.05 -21.01 4.19
C LEU A 111 16.40 -20.59 4.76
N ASP A 112 17.26 -20.09 3.87
CA ASP A 112 18.52 -19.44 4.23
C ASP A 112 18.39 -17.94 3.94
N PHE A 113 17.99 -17.17 4.95
CA PHE A 113 17.77 -15.73 4.79
C PHE A 113 19.02 -14.96 4.35
N LYS A 114 20.23 -15.42 4.71
CA LYS A 114 21.46 -14.77 4.25
C LYS A 114 21.60 -14.93 2.74
N LYS A 115 21.42 -16.16 2.25
CA LYS A 115 21.42 -16.45 0.82
C LYS A 115 20.29 -15.72 0.09
N ILE A 116 19.09 -15.65 0.67
CA ILE A 116 17.94 -14.93 0.10
C ILE A 116 18.28 -13.45 -0.07
N VAL A 117 18.81 -12.78 0.95
CA VAL A 117 19.23 -11.37 0.89
C VAL A 117 20.25 -11.14 -0.23
N GLU A 118 21.25 -12.02 -0.34
CA GLU A 118 22.28 -11.93 -1.38
C GLU A 118 21.71 -12.10 -2.79
N GLN A 119 20.82 -13.08 -2.99
CA GLN A 119 20.20 -13.32 -4.29
C GLN A 119 19.20 -12.21 -4.66
N ASN A 120 18.37 -11.77 -3.72
CA ASN A 120 17.40 -10.70 -3.95
C ASN A 120 18.10 -9.40 -4.39
N LYS A 121 19.26 -9.07 -3.79
CA LYS A 121 20.07 -7.89 -4.19
C LYS A 121 20.50 -7.89 -5.65
N VAL A 122 20.83 -9.06 -6.22
CA VAL A 122 21.29 -9.17 -7.61
C VAL A 122 20.15 -9.39 -8.62
N SER A 123 18.92 -9.59 -8.14
CA SER A 123 17.77 -9.90 -8.98
C SER A 123 17.36 -8.77 -9.91
N LYS A 124 17.61 -7.50 -9.54
CA LYS A 124 17.05 -6.28 -10.18
C LYS A 124 15.51 -6.19 -10.18
N LEU A 125 14.81 -7.05 -9.44
CA LEU A 125 13.34 -6.99 -9.30
C LEU A 125 12.88 -5.90 -8.31
N ALA A 126 13.76 -5.45 -7.42
CA ALA A 126 13.42 -4.42 -6.44
C ALA A 126 13.00 -3.12 -7.14
N GLY A 127 11.89 -2.55 -6.68
CA GLY A 127 11.28 -1.36 -7.25
C GLY A 127 9.76 -1.39 -7.14
N SER A 128 9.14 -0.31 -7.62
CA SER A 128 7.69 -0.20 -7.76
C SER A 128 7.26 -0.48 -9.20
N TRP A 129 6.17 -1.23 -9.33
CA TRP A 129 5.67 -1.75 -10.60
C TRP A 129 4.16 -1.60 -10.67
N LYS A 130 3.65 -1.13 -11.81
CA LYS A 130 2.22 -1.21 -12.14
C LYS A 130 1.98 -2.52 -12.88
N LEU A 131 1.05 -3.33 -12.39
CA LEU A 131 0.71 -4.60 -13.02
C LEU A 131 -0.39 -4.39 -14.07
N GLU A 132 -0.20 -4.97 -15.24
CA GLU A 132 -1.25 -5.05 -16.24
C GLU A 132 -2.31 -6.05 -15.77
N ASN A 133 -3.57 -5.67 -15.90
CA ASN A 133 -4.69 -6.56 -15.63
C ASN A 133 -5.85 -6.19 -16.57
N GLU A 134 -6.77 -7.13 -16.77
CA GLU A 134 -7.93 -6.95 -17.66
C GLU A 134 -9.07 -6.14 -17.02
N PHE A 135 -8.95 -5.82 -15.74
CA PHE A 135 -9.93 -5.05 -15.00
C PHE A 135 -9.50 -3.57 -14.96
N ASP A 136 -10.46 -2.67 -14.69
CA ASP A 136 -10.16 -1.26 -14.45
C ASP A 136 -9.54 -1.01 -13.06
N GLU A 137 -8.98 -2.04 -12.43
CA GLU A 137 -8.32 -1.97 -11.14
C GLU A 137 -6.88 -1.49 -11.30
N THR A 138 -6.45 -0.58 -10.42
CA THR A 138 -5.03 -0.22 -10.35
C THR A 138 -4.34 -1.19 -9.39
N GLN A 139 -3.42 -1.98 -9.92
CA GLN A 139 -2.60 -2.92 -9.15
C GLN A 139 -1.14 -2.46 -9.13
N LEU A 140 -0.64 -2.17 -7.93
CA LEU A 140 0.72 -1.65 -7.71
C LEU A 140 1.50 -2.64 -6.84
N LEU A 141 2.60 -3.14 -7.37
CA LEU A 141 3.52 -4.05 -6.70
C LEU A 141 4.81 -3.31 -6.34
N LYS A 142 5.07 -3.17 -5.05
CA LYS A 142 6.36 -2.71 -4.53
C LYS A 142 7.16 -3.90 -4.03
N ILE A 143 8.36 -4.10 -4.59
CA ILE A 143 9.32 -5.12 -4.18
C ILE A 143 10.51 -4.43 -3.52
N GLU A 144 10.74 -4.74 -2.25
CA GLU A 144 11.73 -4.09 -1.41
C GLU A 144 12.77 -5.09 -0.92
N LEU A 145 14.01 -4.61 -0.82
CA LEU A 145 15.06 -5.36 -0.15
C LEU A 145 14.88 -5.25 1.38
N PRO A 146 15.25 -6.29 2.15
CA PRO A 146 15.89 -7.51 1.68
C PRO A 146 14.94 -8.50 0.99
N ASP A 147 13.67 -8.56 1.38
CA ASP A 147 12.77 -9.64 0.99
C ASP A 147 11.27 -9.31 1.14
N VAL A 148 10.88 -8.04 1.23
CA VAL A 148 9.48 -7.64 1.42
C VAL A 148 8.82 -7.30 0.09
N PHE A 149 7.56 -7.69 -0.10
CA PHE A 149 6.73 -7.12 -1.15
C PHE A 149 5.41 -6.61 -0.58
N THR A 150 4.87 -5.59 -1.24
CA THR A 150 3.54 -5.03 -0.98
C THR A 150 2.79 -4.98 -2.31
N LEU A 151 1.60 -5.57 -2.36
CA LEU A 151 0.66 -5.44 -3.47
C LEU A 151 -0.52 -4.59 -3.00
N THR A 152 -0.74 -3.46 -3.65
CA THR A 152 -1.87 -2.57 -3.43
C THR A 152 -2.81 -2.67 -4.62
N GLU A 153 -4.06 -3.02 -4.34
CA GLU A 153 -5.13 -3.15 -5.33
C GLU A 153 -6.18 -2.07 -5.00
N VAL A 154 -6.47 -1.22 -5.99
CA VAL A 154 -7.44 -0.12 -5.87
C VAL A 154 -8.63 -0.46 -6.74
N SER A 155 -9.79 -0.67 -6.10
CA SER A 155 -11.04 -0.94 -6.82
C SER A 155 -11.65 0.35 -7.34
N PRO A 156 -12.07 0.41 -8.62
CA PRO A 156 -12.70 1.59 -9.19
C PRO A 156 -14.16 1.79 -8.73
N ILE A 157 -14.78 0.79 -8.08
CA ILE A 157 -16.22 0.80 -7.74
C ILE A 157 -16.47 1.33 -6.32
N SER A 158 -15.65 0.93 -5.36
CA SER A 158 -15.89 1.19 -3.93
C SER A 158 -14.86 2.10 -3.28
N ASP A 159 -13.88 2.57 -4.06
CA ASP A 159 -12.65 3.21 -3.57
C ASP A 159 -11.91 2.37 -2.50
N ALA A 160 -12.24 1.08 -2.39
CA ALA A 160 -11.61 0.19 -1.45
C ALA A 160 -10.16 -0.05 -1.90
N LEU A 161 -9.25 0.22 -0.98
CA LEU A 161 -7.85 -0.09 -1.10
C LEU A 161 -7.55 -1.35 -0.31
N THR A 162 -7.09 -2.41 -1.00
CA THR A 162 -6.61 -3.62 -0.33
C THR A 162 -5.10 -3.73 -0.48
N THR A 163 -4.42 -3.81 0.65
CA THR A 163 -2.97 -3.99 0.70
C THR A 163 -2.61 -5.37 1.21
N THR A 164 -1.82 -6.10 0.45
CA THR A 164 -1.27 -7.40 0.84
C THR A 164 0.24 -7.34 0.94
N LYS A 165 0.78 -7.67 2.11
CA LYS A 165 2.22 -7.77 2.35
C LYS A 165 2.68 -9.22 2.38
N GLY A 166 3.95 -9.46 2.02
CA GLY A 166 4.56 -10.77 2.10
C GLY A 166 6.06 -10.75 1.87
N THR A 167 6.63 -11.94 1.73
CA THR A 167 8.05 -12.17 1.48
C THR A 167 8.30 -12.63 0.04
N TRP A 168 9.39 -12.20 -0.58
CA TRP A 168 9.80 -12.68 -1.90
C TRP A 168 11.20 -13.28 -1.89
N VAL A 169 11.41 -14.31 -2.70
CA VAL A 169 12.68 -15.05 -2.80
C VAL A 169 13.03 -15.24 -4.26
N TYR A 170 14.13 -14.64 -4.70
CA TYR A 170 14.71 -14.87 -6.02
C TYR A 170 15.64 -16.09 -6.02
N ASN A 171 15.52 -16.92 -7.04
CA ASN A 171 16.45 -17.99 -7.37
C ASN A 171 17.13 -17.70 -8.71
N SER A 172 18.40 -17.35 -8.66
CA SER A 172 19.22 -17.05 -9.85
C SER A 172 19.48 -18.26 -10.76
N GLU A 173 19.58 -19.47 -10.20
CA GLU A 173 19.86 -20.69 -10.96
C GLU A 173 18.64 -21.08 -11.82
N GLU A 174 17.45 -20.95 -11.24
CA GLU A 174 16.17 -21.29 -11.90
C GLU A 174 15.55 -20.10 -12.64
N LYS A 175 16.12 -18.89 -12.51
CA LYS A 175 15.54 -17.62 -12.96
C LYS A 175 14.07 -17.50 -12.54
N SER A 176 13.79 -17.71 -11.27
CA SER A 176 12.43 -17.71 -10.74
C SER A 176 12.32 -16.84 -9.49
N VAL A 177 11.13 -16.34 -9.23
CA VAL A 177 10.78 -15.67 -7.98
C VAL A 177 9.66 -16.44 -7.28
N LEU A 178 9.77 -16.59 -5.98
CA LEU A 178 8.74 -17.15 -5.11
C LEU A 178 8.18 -16.03 -4.25
N PHE A 179 6.87 -15.81 -4.32
CA PHE A 179 6.16 -14.93 -3.40
C PHE A 179 5.45 -15.75 -2.32
N ILE A 180 5.67 -15.39 -1.06
CA ILE A 180 5.12 -16.02 0.14
C ILE A 180 4.24 -14.98 0.82
N GLY A 181 2.94 -15.22 0.88
CA GLY A 181 1.99 -14.28 1.45
C GLY A 181 0.55 -14.63 1.10
N LYS A 182 -0.35 -13.67 1.28
CA LYS A 182 -1.79 -13.85 1.03
C LYS A 182 -2.24 -13.40 -0.37
N SER A 183 -1.35 -12.85 -1.19
CA SER A 183 -1.70 -12.35 -2.52
C SER A 183 -2.14 -13.49 -3.42
N ARG A 184 -3.36 -13.46 -3.94
CA ARG A 184 -3.86 -14.50 -4.86
C ARG A 184 -3.09 -14.50 -6.17
N LEU A 185 -2.82 -13.30 -6.70
CA LEU A 185 -2.09 -13.08 -7.94
C LEU A 185 -0.64 -13.59 -7.85
N LEU A 186 0.10 -13.18 -6.82
CA LEU A 186 1.55 -13.40 -6.77
C LEU A 186 1.95 -14.70 -6.06
N LYS A 187 1.19 -15.16 -5.05
CA LYS A 187 1.60 -16.27 -4.17
C LYS A 187 2.04 -17.51 -4.94
N GLY A 188 3.21 -18.02 -4.61
CA GLY A 188 3.82 -19.19 -5.25
C GLY A 188 4.98 -18.84 -6.17
N LYS A 189 5.48 -19.85 -6.87
CA LYS A 189 6.64 -19.75 -7.74
C LYS A 189 6.24 -19.25 -9.13
N SER A 190 6.98 -18.28 -9.64
CA SER A 190 6.87 -17.77 -11.01
C SER A 190 8.24 -17.78 -11.67
N THR A 191 8.31 -18.14 -12.95
CA THR A 191 9.54 -18.05 -13.74
C THR A 191 9.65 -16.67 -14.35
N ILE A 192 10.85 -16.09 -14.37
CA ILE A 192 11.11 -14.80 -15.02
C ILE A 192 11.33 -15.05 -16.50
N LYS A 193 10.38 -14.62 -17.34
CA LYS A 193 10.50 -14.66 -18.80
C LYS A 193 11.30 -13.46 -19.29
N GLU A 194 10.98 -12.27 -18.80
CA GLU A 194 11.66 -11.02 -19.15
C GLU A 194 11.86 -10.15 -17.91
N LEU A 195 12.98 -9.41 -17.87
CA LEU A 195 13.28 -8.42 -16.85
C LEU A 195 14.19 -7.34 -17.41
N SER A 196 13.78 -6.09 -17.24
CA SER A 196 14.50 -4.89 -17.65
C SER A 196 14.33 -3.79 -16.60
N GLU A 197 14.96 -2.64 -16.82
CA GLU A 197 14.77 -1.46 -15.96
C GLU A 197 13.34 -0.90 -16.03
N ASN A 198 12.63 -1.15 -17.13
CA ASN A 198 11.31 -0.59 -17.41
C ASN A 198 10.16 -1.58 -17.14
N GLY A 199 10.44 -2.84 -16.85
CA GLY A 199 9.40 -3.83 -16.62
C GLY A 199 9.89 -5.27 -16.55
N PHE A 200 8.96 -6.16 -16.23
CA PHE A 200 9.16 -7.59 -16.16
C PHE A 200 7.97 -8.37 -16.74
N ILE A 201 8.21 -9.62 -17.09
CA ILE A 201 7.17 -10.62 -17.37
C ILE A 201 7.48 -11.87 -16.54
N LEU A 202 6.57 -12.21 -15.62
CA LEU A 202 6.61 -13.46 -14.86
C LEU A 202 5.62 -14.46 -15.47
N VAL A 203 5.98 -15.73 -15.48
CA VAL A 203 5.09 -16.83 -15.91
C VAL A 203 4.73 -17.67 -14.70
N LYS A 204 3.44 -17.79 -14.42
CA LYS A 204 2.89 -18.55 -13.29
C LYS A 204 1.73 -19.41 -13.80
N ASN A 205 1.83 -20.74 -13.64
CA ASN A 205 0.80 -21.69 -14.10
C ASN A 205 0.40 -21.53 -15.59
N GLY A 206 1.29 -21.01 -16.44
CA GLY A 206 1.02 -20.77 -17.86
C GLY A 206 0.47 -19.36 -18.18
N GLU A 207 0.16 -18.56 -17.16
CA GLU A 207 -0.30 -17.18 -17.31
C GLU A 207 0.85 -16.19 -17.12
N GLU A 208 0.78 -15.05 -17.81
CA GLU A 208 1.77 -13.97 -17.72
C GLU A 208 1.32 -12.89 -16.74
N ILE A 209 2.23 -12.49 -15.85
CA ILE A 209 2.08 -11.32 -14.98
C ILE A 209 3.06 -10.28 -15.48
N ILE A 210 2.52 -9.22 -16.08
CA ILE A 210 3.30 -8.17 -16.72
C ILE A 210 3.37 -6.98 -15.75
N GLY A 211 4.58 -6.58 -15.40
CA GLY A 211 4.83 -5.41 -14.56
C GLY A 211 5.56 -4.33 -15.35
N GLN A 212 5.02 -3.13 -15.40
CA GLN A 212 5.69 -1.96 -15.94
C GLN A 212 6.25 -1.12 -14.79
N LYS A 213 7.40 -0.48 -14.99
CA LYS A 213 7.99 0.37 -13.96
C LYS A 213 7.01 1.47 -13.59
N GLU A 214 6.74 1.60 -12.30
CA GLU A 214 5.95 2.72 -11.81
C GLU A 214 6.76 4.01 -12.02
N THR A 215 6.22 4.92 -12.83
CA THR A 215 6.76 6.26 -13.02
C THR A 215 5.68 7.25 -12.60
N SER A 216 5.96 8.09 -11.60
CA SER A 216 5.08 9.24 -11.36
C SER A 216 5.16 10.18 -12.55
N THR A 217 4.01 10.65 -13.01
CA THR A 217 3.90 11.75 -13.98
C THR A 217 3.82 13.11 -13.30
N MET A 218 3.72 13.15 -11.97
CA MET A 218 3.54 14.37 -11.18
C MET A 218 4.57 14.46 -10.05
N ASP A 219 5.24 15.61 -9.93
CA ASP A 219 6.11 15.89 -8.79
C ASP A 219 5.24 16.23 -7.56
N ILE A 220 5.51 15.56 -6.44
CA ILE A 220 4.84 15.85 -5.17
C ILE A 220 5.45 17.15 -4.61
N GLU A 221 4.68 18.24 -4.61
CA GLU A 221 5.05 19.49 -3.96
C GLU A 221 4.83 19.34 -2.45
N LYS A 222 5.93 19.34 -1.68
CA LYS A 222 5.90 19.29 -0.23
C LYS A 222 5.67 20.67 0.37
N LEU A 223 4.59 20.82 1.13
CA LEU A 223 4.22 22.06 1.82
C LEU A 223 5.11 22.24 3.06
N SER A 224 6.05 23.18 2.98
CA SER A 224 7.14 23.34 3.95
C SER A 224 6.80 24.22 5.16
N PHE A 225 5.65 24.88 5.19
CA PHE A 225 5.25 25.75 6.29
C PHE A 225 4.81 24.95 7.53
N SER A 226 4.90 25.56 8.71
CA SER A 226 4.44 25.02 10.00
C SER A 226 3.52 26.00 10.72
N PHE A 227 2.86 25.56 11.80
CA PHE A 227 1.90 26.39 12.54
C PHE A 227 2.53 27.67 13.09
N GLU A 228 3.83 27.65 13.41
CA GLU A 228 4.60 28.81 13.90
C GLU A 228 4.83 29.89 12.82
N ASP A 229 4.62 29.58 11.54
CA ASP A 229 4.77 30.52 10.44
C ASP A 229 3.57 31.49 10.30
N PHE A 230 2.53 31.30 11.11
CA PHE A 230 1.29 32.05 11.08
C PHE A 230 1.19 33.00 12.27
N THR A 231 1.00 34.29 11.98
CA THR A 231 0.77 35.32 13.01
C THR A 231 -0.71 35.42 13.35
N GLU A 232 -1.04 35.71 14.62
CA GLU A 232 -2.43 35.80 15.12
C GLU A 232 -3.30 36.88 14.46
N GLU A 233 -2.72 37.81 13.69
CA GLU A 233 -3.46 38.87 12.99
C GLU A 233 -3.25 38.81 11.48
N SER A 234 -4.23 38.27 10.74
CA SER A 234 -4.34 38.51 9.29
C SER A 234 -5.21 39.77 9.06
N ASN A 235 -4.56 40.90 8.78
CA ASN A 235 -5.22 42.18 8.46
C ASN A 235 -5.65 42.29 6.98
N GLU A 236 -5.91 41.16 6.30
CA GLU A 236 -6.27 41.21 4.88
C GLU A 236 -7.78 41.30 4.67
N ASN A 237 -8.23 42.43 4.11
CA ASN A 237 -9.55 42.53 3.51
C ASN A 237 -9.62 41.58 2.31
N SER A 238 -10.33 40.48 2.50
CA SER A 238 -10.41 39.50 1.45
C SER A 238 -11.45 39.84 0.37
N PRO A 239 -11.15 39.55 -0.92
CA PRO A 239 -12.09 39.81 -2.02
C PRO A 239 -13.35 38.94 -1.98
N TRP A 240 -13.41 37.92 -1.12
CA TRP A 240 -14.50 36.92 -1.05
C TRP A 240 -15.57 37.20 0.01
N THR A 241 -15.36 38.20 0.86
CA THR A 241 -16.43 38.78 1.69
C THR A 241 -17.42 39.59 0.84
N ASN A 242 -17.00 40.03 -0.35
CA ASN A 242 -17.85 40.82 -1.25
C ASN A 242 -18.75 39.91 -2.11
N LEU A 243 -19.94 39.63 -1.59
CA LEU A 243 -20.98 38.86 -2.28
C LEU A 243 -21.35 39.45 -3.64
N ASP A 244 -21.35 40.78 -3.81
CA ASP A 244 -21.66 41.42 -5.09
C ASP A 244 -20.60 41.13 -6.16
N ALA A 245 -19.32 41.11 -5.77
CA ALA A 245 -18.25 40.73 -6.68
C ALA A 245 -18.43 39.28 -7.14
N LEU A 246 -18.74 38.36 -6.21
CA LEU A 246 -18.96 36.95 -6.52
C LEU A 246 -20.19 36.73 -7.42
N LEU A 247 -21.31 37.38 -7.12
CA LEU A 247 -22.55 37.28 -7.92
C LEU A 247 -22.30 37.71 -9.38
N ASN A 248 -21.63 38.85 -9.57
CA ASN A 248 -21.34 39.37 -10.90
C ASN A 248 -20.35 38.48 -11.68
N GLU A 249 -19.30 37.98 -11.03
CA GLU A 249 -18.27 37.17 -11.69
C GLU A 249 -18.77 35.76 -12.05
N LEU A 250 -19.66 35.21 -11.23
CA LEU A 250 -20.23 33.89 -11.46
C LEU A 250 -21.53 33.91 -12.28
N GLU A 251 -22.16 35.07 -12.54
CA GLU A 251 -23.47 35.21 -13.22
C GLU A 251 -23.57 34.37 -14.50
N ASN A 252 -22.49 34.30 -15.27
CA ASN A 252 -22.42 33.59 -16.54
C ASN A 252 -21.70 32.23 -16.46
N THR A 253 -21.37 31.77 -15.25
CA THR A 253 -20.71 30.49 -15.00
C THR A 253 -21.74 29.49 -14.50
N THR A 254 -21.98 28.46 -15.29
CA THR A 254 -22.90 27.36 -15.00
C THR A 254 -22.23 26.19 -14.28
N TYR A 255 -20.95 25.95 -14.51
CA TYR A 255 -20.18 24.95 -13.77
C TYR A 255 -18.68 25.19 -13.75
N LEU A 256 -18.05 24.60 -12.75
CA LEU A 256 -16.60 24.42 -12.66
C LEU A 256 -16.29 22.93 -12.75
N LYS A 257 -15.34 22.57 -13.61
CA LYS A 257 -14.85 21.19 -13.70
C LYS A 257 -13.41 21.14 -13.23
N TYR A 258 -13.14 20.27 -12.28
CA TYR A 258 -11.82 20.00 -11.76
C TYR A 258 -11.39 18.55 -11.99
N LYS A 259 -10.09 18.34 -12.02
CA LYS A 259 -9.47 17.03 -11.93
C LYS A 259 -8.81 16.93 -10.56
N GLN A 260 -9.27 16.00 -9.74
CA GLN A 260 -8.63 15.62 -8.50
C GLN A 260 -7.66 14.47 -8.77
N SER A 261 -6.45 14.59 -8.24
CA SER A 261 -5.39 13.58 -8.28
C SER A 261 -5.00 13.25 -6.85
N GLU A 262 -5.27 12.04 -6.38
CA GLU A 262 -4.98 11.59 -5.02
C GLU A 262 -3.85 10.57 -5.02
N LEU A 263 -2.83 10.77 -4.18
CA LEU A 263 -1.71 9.85 -4.04
C LEU A 263 -2.19 8.52 -3.46
N ILE A 264 -1.85 7.42 -4.11
CA ILE A 264 -2.11 6.09 -3.56
C ILE A 264 -1.06 5.83 -2.46
N PRO A 265 -1.47 5.53 -1.21
CA PRO A 265 -0.55 5.39 -0.07
C PRO A 265 0.62 4.45 -0.35
N ASN A 266 1.82 4.86 0.09
CA ASN A 266 3.08 4.13 -0.08
C ASN A 266 3.54 3.93 -1.54
N THR A 267 2.98 4.67 -2.50
CA THR A 267 3.32 4.60 -3.92
C THR A 267 3.73 5.97 -4.47
N SER A 268 4.04 6.02 -5.77
CA SER A 268 4.25 7.28 -6.49
C SER A 268 3.14 7.55 -7.51
N SER A 269 2.09 6.73 -7.51
CA SER A 269 0.97 6.82 -8.42
C SER A 269 -0.20 7.59 -7.84
N PHE A 270 -0.96 8.21 -8.72
CA PHE A 270 -2.17 8.95 -8.37
C PHE A 270 -3.41 8.25 -8.93
N ARG A 271 -4.49 8.26 -8.14
CA ARG A 271 -5.86 8.04 -8.61
C ARG A 271 -6.43 9.35 -9.10
N TYR A 272 -7.28 9.29 -10.13
CA TYR A 272 -7.88 10.48 -10.73
C TYR A 272 -9.40 10.43 -10.66
N THR A 273 -9.99 11.54 -10.24
CA THR A 273 -11.44 11.73 -10.15
C THR A 273 -11.80 13.06 -10.81
N THR A 274 -12.93 13.12 -11.50
CA THR A 274 -13.45 14.39 -12.00
C THR A 274 -14.41 14.98 -10.97
N LEU A 275 -14.17 16.21 -10.54
CA LEU A 275 -15.10 16.95 -9.70
C LEU A 275 -15.85 17.96 -10.57
N LEU A 276 -17.16 18.06 -10.38
CA LEU A 276 -18.01 19.01 -11.09
C LEU A 276 -18.83 19.80 -10.08
N SER A 277 -18.58 21.10 -9.99
CA SER A 277 -19.37 22.02 -9.17
C SER A 277 -20.37 22.74 -10.07
N LYS A 278 -21.65 22.40 -9.97
CA LYS A 278 -22.72 23.11 -10.67
C LYS A 278 -23.06 24.37 -9.89
N ILE A 279 -23.08 25.51 -10.57
CA ILE A 279 -23.35 26.81 -9.96
C ILE A 279 -24.76 27.24 -10.35
N ASP A 280 -25.54 27.66 -9.36
CA ASP A 280 -26.84 28.31 -9.55
C ASP A 280 -26.85 29.63 -8.79
N ILE A 281 -27.26 30.70 -9.49
CA ILE A 281 -27.21 32.08 -8.98
C ILE A 281 -28.61 32.67 -9.06
N ASN A 282 -29.05 33.19 -7.93
CA ASN A 282 -30.28 33.96 -7.85
C ASN A 282 -29.94 35.43 -7.57
N LEU A 283 -30.00 36.28 -8.61
CA LEU A 283 -29.73 37.70 -8.47
C LEU A 283 -30.80 38.46 -7.67
N GLU A 284 -32.06 37.97 -7.68
CA GLU A 284 -33.15 38.59 -6.92
C GLU A 284 -32.97 38.35 -5.41
N GLU A 285 -32.64 37.12 -5.04
CA GLU A 285 -32.37 36.72 -3.65
C GLU A 285 -30.92 36.99 -3.23
N ARG A 286 -30.07 37.41 -4.16
CA ARG A 286 -28.62 37.64 -3.98
C ARG A 286 -27.94 36.43 -3.34
N SER A 287 -28.13 35.25 -3.94
CA SER A 287 -27.58 33.98 -3.45
C SER A 287 -26.87 33.18 -4.52
N ILE A 288 -25.93 32.35 -4.07
CA ILE A 288 -25.12 31.45 -4.89
C ILE A 288 -25.18 30.07 -4.24
N SER A 289 -25.51 29.04 -5.02
CA SER A 289 -25.43 27.65 -4.60
C SER A 289 -24.49 26.86 -5.50
N LEU A 290 -23.73 25.93 -4.89
CA LEU A 290 -22.89 24.98 -5.60
C LEU A 290 -23.25 23.57 -5.20
N VAL A 291 -23.64 22.77 -6.18
CA VAL A 291 -23.80 21.33 -6.02
C VAL A 291 -22.53 20.65 -6.51
N ASN A 292 -21.76 20.07 -5.58
CA ASN A 292 -20.48 19.45 -5.90
C ASN A 292 -20.65 17.94 -6.11
N LEU A 293 -20.31 17.50 -7.32
CA LEU A 293 -20.44 16.13 -7.79
C LEU A 293 -19.05 15.53 -8.00
N SER A 294 -18.88 14.29 -7.56
CA SER A 294 -17.74 13.45 -7.88
C SER A 294 -18.17 12.49 -8.97
N ILE A 295 -17.47 12.53 -10.10
CA ILE A 295 -17.73 11.69 -11.27
C ILE A 295 -16.58 10.69 -11.37
N SER A 296 -16.90 9.43 -11.06
CA SER A 296 -16.06 8.28 -11.35
C SER A 296 -16.49 7.65 -12.68
N GLN A 297 -15.80 6.61 -13.15
CA GLN A 297 -16.16 5.95 -14.40
C GLN A 297 -17.57 5.33 -14.37
N ASN A 298 -18.05 4.93 -13.18
CA ASN A 298 -19.27 4.13 -13.04
C ASN A 298 -20.38 4.82 -12.25
N ASP A 299 -20.09 5.93 -11.57
CA ASP A 299 -21.07 6.62 -10.72
C ASP A 299 -20.87 8.14 -10.72
N THR A 300 -21.93 8.85 -10.36
CA THR A 300 -21.91 10.29 -10.08
C THR A 300 -22.58 10.53 -8.75
N VAL A 301 -21.78 10.91 -7.76
CA VAL A 301 -22.23 11.09 -6.38
C VAL A 301 -22.12 12.56 -6.01
N GLN A 302 -23.18 13.12 -5.45
CA GLN A 302 -23.09 14.43 -4.79
C GLN A 302 -22.37 14.25 -3.45
N PHE A 303 -21.23 14.92 -3.29
CA PHE A 303 -20.42 14.79 -2.08
C PHE A 303 -20.54 16.00 -1.14
N SER A 304 -20.91 17.17 -1.68
CA SER A 304 -21.20 18.35 -0.87
C SER A 304 -22.11 19.34 -1.58
N GLU A 305 -22.65 20.28 -0.82
CA GLU A 305 -23.36 21.44 -1.31
C GLU A 305 -22.86 22.66 -0.55
N SER A 306 -22.58 23.74 -1.27
CA SER A 306 -22.13 25.02 -0.69
C SER A 306 -23.17 26.07 -1.03
N TYR A 307 -23.50 26.95 -0.07
CA TYR A 307 -24.46 28.03 -0.28
C TYR A 307 -23.95 29.32 0.35
N LYS A 308 -24.12 30.44 -0.37
CA LYS A 308 -23.69 31.78 0.08
C LYS A 308 -24.76 32.80 -0.28
N ASP A 309 -25.24 33.56 0.71
CA ASP A 309 -26.17 34.68 0.54
C ASP A 309 -25.84 35.81 1.54
N GLU A 310 -26.67 36.85 1.60
CA GLU A 310 -26.46 37.98 2.53
C GLU A 310 -26.57 37.61 4.03
N MET A 311 -27.35 36.58 4.39
CA MET A 311 -27.71 36.26 5.78
C MET A 311 -26.86 35.14 6.39
N TYR A 312 -26.42 34.18 5.59
CA TYR A 312 -25.60 33.02 5.97
C TYR A 312 -24.10 33.25 5.72
N ASN A 313 -23.71 34.47 5.37
CA ASN A 313 -22.34 34.82 4.95
C ASN A 313 -21.28 34.84 6.05
N MET A 314 -21.58 34.43 7.29
CA MET A 314 -20.79 34.90 8.43
C MET A 314 -19.49 34.15 8.73
N TYR A 315 -19.19 33.00 8.09
CA TYR A 315 -18.04 32.18 8.53
C TYR A 315 -17.31 31.38 7.44
N ASN A 316 -17.51 31.67 6.15
CA ASN A 316 -16.72 30.99 5.13
C ASN A 316 -16.27 31.92 4.02
N ASP A 317 -15.04 32.34 4.21
CA ASP A 317 -14.28 33.21 3.35
C ASP A 317 -13.75 32.44 2.12
N PHE A 318 -13.53 31.13 2.19
CA PHE A 318 -12.90 30.36 1.12
C PHE A 318 -13.88 29.67 0.16
N PHE A 319 -15.13 30.14 0.10
CA PHE A 319 -16.17 29.57 -0.76
C PHE A 319 -15.70 29.26 -2.20
N PRO A 320 -15.89 28.03 -2.73
CA PRO A 320 -16.66 26.92 -2.14
C PRO A 320 -15.91 26.01 -1.16
N GLN A 321 -14.64 26.29 -0.84
CA GLN A 321 -13.85 25.54 0.14
C GLN A 321 -14.14 26.01 1.57
N GLU A 322 -13.77 25.20 2.58
CA GLU A 322 -13.78 25.63 3.98
C GLU A 322 -12.61 26.57 4.29
N GLU A 323 -12.82 27.51 5.20
CA GLU A 323 -11.78 28.46 5.62
C GLU A 323 -10.69 27.71 6.41
N PRO A 324 -9.44 27.68 5.95
CA PRO A 324 -8.34 27.14 6.73
C PRO A 324 -8.09 27.99 7.98
N ASP A 325 -7.68 27.36 9.08
CA ASP A 325 -7.28 28.03 10.31
C ASP A 325 -6.06 27.32 10.95
N PRO A 326 -4.90 27.98 11.07
CA PRO A 326 -4.58 29.34 10.62
C PRO A 326 -4.30 29.39 9.12
N TYR A 327 -4.30 30.61 8.56
CA TYR A 327 -3.93 30.84 7.16
C TYR A 327 -3.23 32.17 6.93
N ARG A 328 -2.57 32.30 5.78
CA ARG A 328 -1.95 33.54 5.30
C ARG A 328 -1.99 33.64 3.78
N MET A 329 -1.94 34.86 3.27
CA MET A 329 -1.61 35.11 1.87
C MET A 329 -0.08 35.05 1.71
N ALA A 330 0.42 34.08 0.96
CA ALA A 330 1.84 33.83 0.78
C ALA A 330 2.45 34.68 -0.33
N THR A 331 1.79 34.74 -1.49
CA THR A 331 2.29 35.48 -2.67
C THR A 331 1.18 35.69 -3.71
N THR A 332 1.52 36.37 -4.80
CA THR A 332 0.78 36.35 -6.06
C THR A 332 1.68 35.76 -7.15
N GLU A 333 1.20 34.78 -7.90
CA GLU A 333 1.96 34.16 -8.99
C GLU A 333 1.05 33.70 -10.13
N SER A 334 1.63 33.55 -11.32
CA SER A 334 0.94 32.99 -12.48
C SER A 334 1.14 31.47 -12.53
N ILE A 335 0.07 30.71 -12.72
CA ILE A 335 0.14 29.26 -12.90
C ILE A 335 -0.59 28.81 -14.16
N THR A 336 -0.13 27.71 -14.74
CA THR A 336 -0.79 27.04 -15.86
C THR A 336 -1.44 25.75 -15.37
N VAL A 337 -2.73 25.61 -15.66
CA VAL A 337 -3.55 24.42 -15.38
C VAL A 337 -4.29 24.03 -16.67
N PRO A 338 -4.97 22.86 -16.74
CA PRO A 338 -5.63 22.45 -17.98
C PRO A 338 -6.65 23.45 -18.54
N ALA A 339 -7.31 24.26 -17.68
CA ALA A 339 -8.22 25.32 -18.09
C ALA A 339 -7.54 26.56 -18.72
N GLY A 340 -6.22 26.73 -18.55
CA GLY A 340 -5.48 27.89 -19.04
C GLY A 340 -4.43 28.42 -18.06
N GLU A 341 -3.93 29.62 -18.34
CA GLU A 341 -2.98 30.35 -17.50
C GLU A 341 -3.71 31.45 -16.72
N PHE A 342 -3.47 31.53 -15.41
CA PHE A 342 -4.15 32.47 -14.52
C PHE A 342 -3.16 33.16 -13.59
N ASN A 343 -3.45 34.42 -13.24
CA ASN A 343 -2.78 35.10 -12.15
C ASN A 343 -3.54 34.83 -10.85
N CYS A 344 -2.85 34.28 -9.86
CA CYS A 344 -3.47 33.78 -8.64
C CYS A 344 -2.89 34.46 -7.40
N LYS A 345 -3.75 34.70 -6.41
CA LYS A 345 -3.30 34.83 -5.02
C LYS A 345 -3.09 33.44 -4.44
N VAL A 346 -1.98 33.25 -3.75
CA VAL A 346 -1.62 31.98 -3.13
C VAL A 346 -1.86 32.08 -1.64
N PHE A 347 -2.71 31.21 -1.12
CA PHE A 347 -2.96 31.08 0.31
C PHE A 347 -2.35 29.78 0.81
N GLU A 348 -1.72 29.84 1.97
CA GLU A 348 -1.21 28.69 2.70
C GLU A 348 -1.94 28.65 4.04
N GLY A 349 -2.23 27.46 4.55
CA GLY A 349 -2.90 27.32 5.84
C GLY A 349 -3.11 25.88 6.25
N PHE A 350 -3.92 25.68 7.29
CA PHE A 350 -4.28 24.37 7.81
C PHE A 350 -5.79 24.13 7.75
N ASP A 351 -6.18 22.93 7.33
CA ASP A 351 -7.53 22.39 7.44
C ASP A 351 -7.46 21.17 8.39
N GLY A 352 -7.74 21.43 9.67
CA GLY A 352 -7.44 20.47 10.74
C GLY A 352 -5.94 20.21 10.85
N GLU A 353 -5.52 18.96 10.67
CA GLU A 353 -4.09 18.56 10.67
C GLU A 353 -3.45 18.65 9.27
N ALA A 354 -4.26 18.85 8.22
CA ALA A 354 -3.76 18.92 6.86
C ALA A 354 -3.23 20.31 6.52
N LYS A 355 -2.08 20.36 5.86
CA LYS A 355 -1.59 21.56 5.20
C LYS A 355 -2.33 21.75 3.89
N VAL A 356 -2.78 22.97 3.63
CA VAL A 356 -3.47 23.33 2.38
C VAL A 356 -2.80 24.51 1.72
N LYS A 357 -2.77 24.48 0.38
CA LYS A 357 -2.30 25.58 -0.46
C LYS A 357 -3.27 25.82 -1.59
N TYR A 358 -3.82 27.03 -1.65
CA TYR A 358 -4.86 27.43 -2.61
C TYR A 358 -4.31 28.46 -3.59
N TRP A 359 -4.52 28.24 -4.89
CA TRP A 359 -4.27 29.22 -5.95
C TRP A 359 -5.58 29.80 -6.42
N MET A 360 -6.00 30.92 -5.85
CA MET A 360 -7.25 31.59 -6.19
C MET A 360 -7.04 32.57 -7.33
N ILE A 361 -7.88 32.51 -8.36
CA ILE A 361 -7.77 33.35 -9.55
C ILE A 361 -8.16 34.81 -9.21
N LEU A 362 -7.28 35.77 -9.53
CA LEU A 362 -7.44 37.18 -9.16
C LEU A 362 -8.68 37.85 -9.75
N ASP A 363 -8.96 37.57 -11.02
CA ASP A 363 -10.10 38.13 -11.77
C ASP A 363 -11.34 37.23 -11.73
N LYS A 364 -11.31 36.17 -10.92
CA LYS A 364 -12.43 35.23 -10.69
C LYS A 364 -12.49 34.79 -9.23
N PRO A 365 -12.86 35.70 -8.30
CA PRO A 365 -12.96 35.39 -6.88
C PRO A 365 -13.86 34.18 -6.64
N GLY A 366 -13.47 33.31 -5.72
CA GLY A 366 -14.16 32.04 -5.41
C GLY A 366 -13.88 30.89 -6.39
N ILE A 367 -13.08 31.11 -7.44
CA ILE A 367 -12.59 30.04 -8.32
C ILE A 367 -11.10 29.81 -8.07
N TYR A 368 -10.75 28.54 -7.86
CA TYR A 368 -9.38 28.10 -7.66
C TYR A 368 -8.83 27.52 -8.95
N ALA A 369 -7.62 27.90 -9.34
CA ALA A 369 -6.92 27.24 -10.45
C ALA A 369 -6.31 25.91 -9.99
N LYS A 370 -5.76 25.89 -8.77
CA LYS A 370 -5.10 24.72 -8.17
C LYS A 370 -5.32 24.69 -6.66
N ILE A 371 -5.45 23.49 -6.10
CA ILE A 371 -5.46 23.24 -4.66
C ILE A 371 -4.51 22.08 -4.39
N ILE A 372 -3.66 22.21 -3.36
CA ILE A 372 -2.88 21.11 -2.81
C ILE A 372 -3.30 20.89 -1.38
N ARG A 373 -3.55 19.63 -1.01
CA ARG A 373 -3.77 19.20 0.37
C ARG A 373 -2.74 18.12 0.71
N GLU A 374 -1.99 18.34 1.78
CA GLU A 374 -0.99 17.42 2.30
C GLU A 374 -1.25 17.13 3.77
N GLU A 375 -1.40 15.85 4.12
CA GLU A 375 -1.61 15.40 5.49
C GLU A 375 -0.71 14.19 5.76
N ILE A 376 -0.21 14.08 6.99
CA ILE A 376 0.44 12.86 7.45
C ILE A 376 -0.63 12.12 8.24
N GLY A 377 -1.22 11.12 7.60
CA GLY A 377 -2.28 10.31 8.19
C GLY A 377 -1.78 9.43 9.33
N HIS A 378 -2.70 8.66 9.90
CA HIS A 378 -2.35 7.67 10.90
C HIS A 378 -1.34 6.67 10.33
N PHE A 379 -0.31 6.31 11.12
CA PHE A 379 0.82 5.44 10.73
C PHE A 379 1.90 6.09 9.84
N ASP A 380 2.06 7.42 9.88
CA ASP A 380 3.08 8.17 9.15
C ASP A 380 2.97 8.03 7.62
N GLU A 381 1.76 7.72 7.12
CA GLU A 381 1.47 7.63 5.69
C GLU A 381 1.14 9.01 5.14
N LEU A 382 1.75 9.36 4.00
CA LEU A 382 1.46 10.61 3.31
C LEU A 382 0.13 10.51 2.57
N GLU A 383 -0.85 11.30 3.00
CA GLU A 383 -2.05 11.59 2.25
C GLU A 383 -1.85 12.88 1.48
N TYR A 384 -2.00 12.82 0.15
CA TYR A 384 -1.68 13.95 -0.70
C TYR A 384 -2.67 14.03 -1.86
N SER A 385 -3.20 15.22 -2.12
CA SER A 385 -4.07 15.44 -3.27
C SER A 385 -3.82 16.78 -3.95
N ILE A 386 -4.04 16.79 -5.26
CA ILE A 386 -4.01 17.99 -6.10
C ILE A 386 -5.34 18.10 -6.82
N ILE A 387 -5.99 19.25 -6.74
CA ILE A 387 -7.19 19.58 -7.52
C ILE A 387 -6.81 20.67 -8.51
N GLU A 388 -7.00 20.42 -9.81
CA GLU A 388 -6.67 21.38 -10.87
C GLU A 388 -7.90 21.71 -11.70
N LEU A 389 -8.08 22.98 -12.03
CA LEU A 389 -9.17 23.47 -12.85
C LEU A 389 -9.00 23.02 -14.30
N VAL A 390 -10.03 22.37 -14.83
CA VAL A 390 -10.09 21.85 -16.20
C VAL A 390 -10.94 22.70 -17.10
N GLU A 391 -12.05 23.22 -16.58
CA GLU A 391 -13.01 23.98 -17.38
C GLU A 391 -13.82 24.93 -16.49
N ILE A 392 -14.06 26.14 -16.99
CA ILE A 392 -15.00 27.12 -16.46
C ILE A 392 -16.00 27.37 -17.59
N LYS A 393 -17.29 27.17 -17.35
CA LYS A 393 -18.30 27.36 -18.40
C LYS A 393 -19.58 27.95 -17.89
#